data_AF-A0A966KN75-F1
#
_entry.id   AF-A0A966KN75-F1
#
_cell.length_a   1.000
_cell.length_b   1.000
_cell.length_c   1.000
_cell.angle_alpha   90.00
_cell.angle_beta   90.00
_cell.angle_gamma   90.00
#
_symmetry.space_group_name_H-M   'P 1'
#
loop_
_entity.id
_entity.type
_entity.pdbx_description
1 polymer ?
#
loop_
_entity_poly.entity_id
_entity_poly.type
_entity_poly.pdbx_seq_one_letter_code
_entity_poly.pdbx_strand_id
1 'polypeptide(L)'
;GLRTVGDPIGPDNDEAILAAAGAADLVLVAWGNHGTHLDRGQRVCELLRVAGIDLHHLRRTRAGHPAHPLYLPGDLVPIPWRVDAS
;
A
#
# COMPACT_ATOMS: atom_id res chain seq x y z
N GLY A 1 13.06 16.44 9.93
CA GLY A 1 12.12 15.30 9.91
C GLY A 1 11.00 15.60 8.95
N LEU A 2 10.45 14.60 8.26
CA LEU A 2 9.37 14.70 7.25
C LEU A 2 8.00 15.16 7.80
N ARG A 3 8.00 16.13 8.71
CA ARG A 3 6.83 16.69 9.41
C ARG A 3 6.60 18.18 9.10
N THR A 4 7.29 18.74 8.11
CA THR A 4 7.26 20.18 7.78
C THR A 4 7.03 20.44 6.29
N VAL A 5 6.36 19.51 5.58
CA VAL A 5 5.91 19.74 4.21
C VAL A 5 4.42 20.02 4.28
N GLY A 6 4.00 21.18 3.76
CA GLY A 6 2.62 21.66 3.83
C GLY A 6 1.61 20.80 3.07
N ASP A 7 2.09 19.95 2.18
CA ASP A 7 1.29 18.94 1.49
C ASP A 7 2.06 17.59 1.40
N PRO A 8 1.94 16.70 2.39
CA PRO A 8 2.56 15.38 2.33
C PRO A 8 1.85 14.45 1.33
N ILE A 9 0.80 14.91 0.64
CA ILE A 9 -0.07 14.18 -0.28
C ILE A 9 -0.31 15.07 -1.54
N GLY A 10 0.78 15.56 -2.17
CA GLY A 10 0.66 16.28 -3.44
C GLY A 10 0.43 15.33 -4.64
N PRO A 11 -0.06 15.83 -5.79
CA PRO A 11 -0.23 15.03 -7.02
C PRO A 11 1.06 14.35 -7.47
N ASP A 12 2.21 14.99 -7.24
CA ASP A 12 3.53 14.44 -7.52
C ASP A 12 3.81 13.13 -6.76
N ASN A 13 3.24 12.95 -5.56
CA ASN A 13 3.38 11.71 -4.80
C ASN A 13 2.57 10.57 -5.43
N ASP A 14 1.39 10.86 -5.96
CA ASP A 14 0.54 9.85 -6.62
C ASP A 14 1.17 9.44 -7.96
N GLU A 15 1.72 10.40 -8.72
CA GLU A 15 2.48 10.12 -9.94
C GLU A 15 3.75 9.31 -9.67
N ALA A 16 4.51 9.67 -8.63
CA ALA A 16 5.70 8.92 -8.24
C ALA A 16 5.36 7.48 -7.82
N ILE A 17 4.26 7.28 -7.10
CA ILE A 17 3.77 5.94 -6.73
C ILE A 17 3.39 5.15 -7.98
N LEU A 18 2.65 5.74 -8.92
CA LEU A 18 2.26 5.09 -10.17
C LEU A 18 3.46 4.71 -11.02
N ALA A 19 4.43 5.62 -11.17
CA ALA A 19 5.64 5.37 -11.94
C ALA A 19 6.47 4.23 -11.32
N ALA A 20 6.67 4.25 -10.00
CA ALA A 20 7.40 3.20 -9.30
C ALA A 20 6.68 1.84 -9.39
N ALA A 21 5.36 1.82 -9.19
CA ALA A 21 4.57 0.61 -9.22
C ALA A 21 4.44 0.01 -10.63
N GLY A 22 4.32 0.85 -11.67
CA GLY A 22 4.26 0.40 -13.07
C GLY A 22 5.58 -0.18 -13.58
N ALA A 23 6.70 0.13 -12.95
CA ALA A 23 8.01 -0.43 -13.27
C ALA A 23 8.35 -1.70 -12.46
N ALA A 24 7.50 -2.12 -11.53
CA ALA A 24 7.76 -3.24 -10.64
C ALA A 24 7.14 -4.54 -11.15
N ASP A 25 7.87 -5.65 -11.01
CA ASP A 25 7.33 -7.00 -11.30
C ASP A 25 6.28 -7.45 -10.26
N LEU A 26 6.36 -6.91 -9.04
CA LEU A 26 5.48 -7.23 -7.92
C LEU A 26 5.28 -6.02 -7.01
N VAL A 27 4.02 -5.74 -6.68
CA VAL A 27 3.65 -4.65 -5.75
C VAL A 27 3.05 -5.22 -4.47
N LEU A 28 3.73 -4.96 -3.34
CA LEU A 28 3.28 -5.35 -2.01
C LEU A 28 2.74 -4.15 -1.23
N VAL A 29 1.54 -4.29 -0.68
CA VAL A 29 1.00 -3.38 0.32
C VAL A 29 1.33 -3.87 1.73
N ALA A 30 1.82 -2.97 2.59
CA ALA A 30 2.34 -3.37 3.90
C ALA A 30 2.41 -2.22 4.95
N TRP A 31 1.38 -1.38 5.05
CA TRP A 31 1.41 -0.19 5.93
C TRP A 31 1.09 -0.46 7.42
N GLY A 32 0.67 -1.67 7.78
CA GLY A 32 0.37 -2.05 9.17
C GLY A 32 -0.84 -1.33 9.77
N ASN A 33 -1.05 -1.51 11.08
CA ASN A 33 -2.22 -0.93 11.78
C ASN A 33 -2.12 0.58 12.00
N HIS A 34 -0.92 1.14 11.99
CA HIS A 34 -0.68 2.57 12.23
C HIS A 34 -0.66 3.40 10.94
N GLY A 35 -0.71 2.75 9.76
CA GLY A 35 -0.69 3.39 8.45
C GLY A 35 -2.06 3.90 7.97
N THR A 36 -3.10 3.86 8.80
CA THR A 36 -4.45 4.35 8.47
C THR A 36 -4.58 5.87 8.50
N HIS A 37 -3.46 6.59 8.55
CA HIS A 37 -3.45 8.05 8.57
C HIS A 37 -4.20 8.60 7.34
N LEU A 38 -5.36 9.23 7.58
CA LEU A 38 -6.22 9.85 6.58
C LEU A 38 -6.70 8.91 5.45
N ASP A 39 -6.79 7.61 5.72
CA ASP A 39 -7.22 6.60 4.72
C ASP A 39 -6.35 6.53 3.45
N ARG A 40 -5.12 7.09 3.53
CA ARG A 40 -4.19 7.17 2.39
C ARG A 40 -3.85 5.79 1.82
N GLY A 41 -3.75 4.78 2.67
CA GLY A 41 -3.48 3.40 2.24
C GLY A 41 -4.56 2.85 1.31
N GLN A 42 -5.84 3.12 1.60
CA GLN A 42 -6.94 2.72 0.74
C GLN A 42 -6.93 3.52 -0.56
N ARG A 43 -6.73 4.85 -0.48
CA ARG A 43 -6.67 5.72 -1.66
C ARG A 43 -5.59 5.30 -2.66
N VAL A 44 -4.39 4.98 -2.17
CA VAL A 44 -3.28 4.48 -3.01
C VAL A 44 -3.62 3.10 -3.60
N CYS A 45 -4.30 2.22 -2.85
CA CYS A 45 -4.75 0.94 -3.41
C CYS A 45 -5.74 1.12 -4.56
N GLU A 46 -6.68 2.05 -4.43
CA GLU A 46 -7.63 2.36 -5.50
C GLU A 46 -6.92 2.96 -6.72
N LEU A 47 -6.02 3.92 -6.50
CA LEU A 47 -5.21 4.54 -7.55
C LEU A 47 -4.47 3.49 -8.39
N LEU A 48 -3.77 2.56 -7.72
CA LEU A 48 -3.00 1.51 -8.37
C LEU A 48 -3.90 0.52 -9.12
N ARG A 49 -5.07 0.16 -8.56
CA ARG A 49 -6.02 -0.72 -9.25
C ARG A 49 -6.62 -0.08 -10.50
N VAL A 50 -6.97 1.20 -10.44
CA VAL A 50 -7.47 1.93 -11.62
C VAL A 50 -6.41 1.99 -12.71
N ALA A 51 -5.12 2.04 -12.34
CA ALA A 51 -3.99 1.94 -13.26
C ALA A 51 -3.71 0.50 -13.77
N GLY A 52 -4.51 -0.49 -13.38
CA GLY A 52 -4.35 -1.89 -13.81
C GLY A 52 -3.23 -2.66 -13.10
N ILE A 53 -2.76 -2.17 -11.93
CA ILE A 53 -1.67 -2.79 -11.18
C ILE A 53 -2.22 -3.76 -10.14
N ASP A 54 -1.77 -5.01 -10.23
CA ASP A 54 -2.13 -6.06 -9.29
C ASP A 54 -1.40 -5.90 -7.95
N LEU A 55 -2.19 -5.82 -6.88
CA LEU A 55 -1.69 -5.62 -5.52
C LEU A 55 -1.61 -6.95 -4.78
N HIS A 56 -0.55 -7.10 -3.98
CA HIS A 56 -0.32 -8.26 -3.14
C HIS A 56 -0.02 -7.84 -1.70
N HIS A 57 -0.11 -8.79 -0.77
CA HIS A 57 0.27 -8.62 0.63
C HIS A 57 0.83 -9.93 1.17
N LEU A 58 1.64 -9.87 2.23
CA LEU A 58 2.20 -11.07 2.85
C LEU A 58 1.30 -11.63 3.96
N ARG A 59 0.59 -10.75 4.68
CA ARG A 59 -0.30 -11.11 5.79
C ARG A 59 -1.29 -9.99 6.06
N ARG A 60 -2.46 -10.32 6.59
CA ARG A 60 -3.41 -9.36 7.17
C ARG A 60 -3.27 -9.30 8.69
N THR A 61 -3.42 -8.11 9.25
CA THR A 61 -3.60 -7.95 10.70
C THR A 61 -5.01 -8.40 11.09
N ARG A 62 -5.27 -8.55 12.40
CA ARG A 62 -6.62 -8.85 12.91
C ARG A 62 -7.66 -7.78 12.51
N ALA A 63 -7.22 -6.55 12.26
CA ALA A 63 -8.07 -5.45 11.81
C ALA A 63 -8.28 -5.45 10.28
N GLY A 64 -7.76 -6.43 9.55
CA GLY A 64 -7.91 -6.54 8.10
C GLY A 64 -6.87 -5.80 7.27
N HIS A 65 -6.03 -4.95 7.88
CA HIS A 65 -4.98 -4.19 7.18
C HIS A 65 -3.80 -5.08 6.74
N PRO A 66 -3.04 -4.71 5.69
CA PRO A 66 -1.83 -5.44 5.35
C PRO A 66 -0.76 -5.24 6.43
N ALA A 67 -0.24 -6.34 6.96
CA ALA A 67 0.74 -6.32 8.02
C ALA A 67 2.08 -5.76 7.54
N HIS A 68 2.76 -5.01 8.40
CA HIS A 68 4.07 -4.44 8.09
C HIS A 68 5.13 -5.54 8.00
N PRO A 69 6.04 -5.55 6.99
CA PRO A 69 6.93 -6.68 6.73
C PRO A 69 7.98 -6.88 7.82
N LEU A 70 8.34 -5.81 8.55
CA LEU A 70 9.36 -5.83 9.62
C LEU A 70 9.12 -6.90 10.70
N TYR A 71 7.87 -7.33 10.90
CA TYR A 71 7.50 -8.32 11.91
C TYR A 71 7.03 -9.65 11.32
N LEU A 72 7.30 -9.91 10.04
CA LEU A 72 6.86 -11.11 9.35
C LEU A 72 8.03 -12.10 9.11
N PRO A 73 7.76 -13.42 9.18
CA PRO A 73 8.68 -14.44 8.69
C PRO A 73 9.07 -14.21 7.23
N GLY A 74 10.31 -14.55 6.86
CA GLY A 74 10.84 -14.32 5.51
C GLY A 74 10.41 -15.35 4.46
N ASP A 75 9.72 -16.41 4.87
CA ASP A 75 9.22 -17.50 4.01
C ASP A 75 7.78 -17.27 3.51
N LEU A 76 7.18 -16.12 3.83
CA LEU A 76 5.86 -15.78 3.36
C LEU A 76 5.85 -15.50 1.86
N VAL A 77 4.83 -16.05 1.20
CA VAL A 77 4.57 -15.80 -0.23
C VAL A 77 3.54 -14.68 -0.42
N PRO A 78 3.66 -13.85 -1.47
CA PRO A 78 2.67 -12.84 -1.80
C PRO A 78 1.29 -13.44 -2.08
N ILE A 79 0.26 -12.83 -1.48
CA ILE A 79 -1.15 -13.20 -1.67
C ILE A 79 -1.88 -12.01 -2.31
N PRO A 80 -2.75 -12.23 -3.32
CA PRO A 80 -3.54 -11.15 -3.91
C PRO A 80 -4.28 -10.31 -2.87
N TRP A 81 -4.12 -8.99 -2.94
CA TRP A 81 -4.79 -8.02 -2.09
C TRP A 81 -6.15 -7.64 -2.69
N ARG A 82 -7.19 -8.36 -2.27
CA ARG A 82 -8.59 -8.04 -2.59
C ARG A 82 -9.21 -7.31 -1.41
N VAL A 83 -9.69 -6.09 -1.63
CA VAL A 83 -10.56 -5.40 -0.66
C VAL A 83 -11.96 -5.81 -1.04
N ASP A 84 -12.67 -6.47 -0.12
CA ASP A 84 -14.05 -6.84 -0.34
C ASP A 84 -14.85 -5.54 -0.43
N ALA A 85 -15.54 -5.32 -1.56
CA ALA A 85 -16.44 -4.19 -1.71
C ALA A 85 -17.55 -4.35 -0.65
N SER A 86 -17.57 -3.43 0.32
CA SER A 86 -18.69 -3.29 1.26
C SER A 86 -19.77 -2.42 0.66
#